data_AF-A0A7L5YKK4-F1
#
_entry.id   AF-A0A7L5YKK4-F1
#
_cell.length_a   1.000
_cell.length_b   1.000
_cell.length_c   1.000
_cell.angle_alpha   90.00
_cell.angle_beta   90.00
_cell.angle_gamma   90.00
#
_symmetry.space_group_name_H-M   'P 1'
#
loop_
_entity.id
_entity.type
_entity.pdbx_description
1 polymer ?
#
loop_
_entity_poly.entity_id
_entity_poly.type
_entity_poly.pdbx_seq_one_letter_code
_entity_poly.pdbx_strand_id
1 'polypeptide(L)' 'MAVDAANQVLYWAERNNGRIMRADLNGANQAVVVGSLDLPGPLVFDPVGDRLFWLASPTSSPTT' A
#
# COMPACT_ATOMS: atom_id res chain seq x y z
N MET A 1 -6.66 4.21 1.44
CA MET A 1 -6.50 4.05 -0.02
C MET A 1 -5.97 5.36 -0.54
N ALA A 2 -5.17 5.32 -1.61
CA ALA A 2 -4.62 6.49 -2.28
C ALA A 2 -4.71 6.28 -3.80
N VAL A 3 -4.78 7.36 -4.57
CA VAL A 3 -4.90 7.31 -6.03
C VAL A 3 -3.79 8.14 -6.65
N ASP A 4 -3.09 7.54 -7.61
CA ASP A 4 -2.28 8.24 -8.58
C ASP A 4 -3.14 8.46 -9.83
N ALA A 5 -3.72 9.65 -9.94
CA ALA A 5 -4.60 9.99 -11.04
C ALA A 5 -3.85 10.15 -12.38
N ALA A 6 -2.57 10.53 -12.35
CA ALA A 6 -1.78 10.72 -13.56
C ALA A 6 -1.51 9.39 -14.26
N ASN A 7 -1.18 8.35 -13.48
CA ASN A 7 -0.91 7.01 -14.00
C ASN A 7 -2.11 6.06 -13.93
N GLN A 8 -3.28 6.54 -13.47
CA GLN A 8 -4.50 5.75 -13.34
C GLN A 8 -4.30 4.51 -12.45
N VAL A 9 -3.65 4.68 -11.30
CA VAL A 9 -3.37 3.59 -10.34
C VAL A 9 -4.06 3.84 -8.99
N LEU A 10 -4.70 2.80 -8.47
CA LEU A 10 -5.23 2.74 -7.10
C LEU A 10 -4.26 1.98 -6.20
N TYR A 11 -3.97 2.52 -5.02
CA TYR A 11 -3.22 1.85 -3.96
C TYR A 11 -4.11 1.61 -2.74
N TRP A 12 -3.97 0.44 -2.11
CA TRP A 12 -4.67 0.12 -0.86
C TRP A 12 -3.85 -0.73 0.10
N ALA A 13 -4.17 -0.60 1.39
CA ALA A 13 -3.67 -1.48 2.43
C ALA A 13 -4.57 -2.72 2.53
N GLU A 14 -4.00 -3.89 2.28
CA GLU A 14 -4.61 -5.20 2.50
C GLU A 14 -4.21 -5.70 3.89
N ARG A 15 -5.01 -5.35 4.91
CA ARG A 15 -4.68 -5.62 6.32
C ARG A 15 -4.56 -7.11 6.65
N ASN A 16 -5.48 -7.93 6.17
CA ASN A 16 -5.53 -9.36 6.55
C ASN A 16 -4.29 -10.13 6.10
N ASN A 17 -3.65 -9.69 5.02
CA ASN A 17 -2.48 -10.35 4.46
C ASN A 17 -1.18 -9.56 4.68
N GLY A 18 -1.27 -8.40 5.34
CA GLY A 18 -0.11 -7.59 5.63
C GLY A 18 0.58 -6.98 4.41
N ARG A 19 -0.19 -6.41 3.47
CA ARG A 19 0.37 -5.91 2.19
C ARG A 19 -0.12 -4.51 1.83
N ILE A 20 0.70 -3.80 1.06
CA ILE A 20 0.25 -2.70 0.22
C ILE A 20 0.11 -3.24 -1.19
N MET A 21 -1.06 -3.00 -1.77
CA MET A 21 -1.46 -3.49 -3.08
C MET A 21 -1.64 -2.31 -4.04
N ARG A 22 -1.55 -2.60 -5.34
CA ARG A 22 -1.93 -1.68 -6.42
C ARG A 22 -2.80 -2.36 -7.46
N ALA A 23 -3.52 -1.55 -8.24
CA ALA A 23 -4.28 -1.94 -9.42
C ALA A 23 -4.44 -0.74 -10.34
N ASP A 24 -4.77 -0.98 -11.60
CA ASP A 24 -5.33 0.07 -12.45
C ASP A 24 -6.66 0.57 -11.87
N LEU A 25 -7.09 1.80 -12.18
CA LEU A 25 -8.37 2.34 -11.68
C LEU A 25 -9.60 1.53 -12.09
N ASN A 26 -9.50 0.72 -13.14
CA ASN A 26 -10.55 -0.21 -13.55
C ASN A 26 -10.51 -1.57 -12.80
N GLY A 27 -9.57 -1.74 -11.86
CA GLY A 27 -9.39 -2.94 -11.06
C GLY A 27 -8.52 -4.03 -11.70
N ALA A 28 -8.02 -3.83 -12.93
CA ALA A 28 -7.10 -4.73 -13.60
C ALA A 28 -5.68 -4.65 -13.03
N ASN A 29 -4.81 -5.56 -13.47
CA ASN A 29 -3.37 -5.56 -13.19
C ASN A 29 -3.03 -5.44 -11.69
N GLN A 30 -3.78 -6.15 -10.85
CA GLN A 30 -3.52 -6.18 -9.41
C GLN A 30 -2.13 -6.74 -9.10
N ALA A 31 -1.39 -6.08 -8.23
CA ALA A 31 -0.05 -6.48 -7.82
C ALA A 31 0.28 -6.08 -6.38
N VAL A 32 1.16 -6.85 -5.74
CA VAL A 32 1.76 -6.50 -4.44
C VAL A 32 2.84 -5.45 -4.65
N VAL A 33 2.76 -4.33 -3.91
CA VAL A 33 3.80 -3.30 -3.87
C VAL A 33 4.78 -3.57 -2.74
N VAL A 34 4.24 -3.85 -1.55
CA VAL A 34 5.00 -4.18 -0.33
C VAL A 34 4.27 -5.31 0.39
N GLY A 35 5.02 -6.29 0.90
CA GLY A 35 4.48 -7.39 1.72
C GLY A 35 5.08 -7.42 3.12
N SER A 36 4.67 -8.41 3.90
CA SER A 36 5.21 -8.71 5.24
C SER A 36 5.06 -7.54 6.24
N LEU A 37 3.92 -6.87 6.22
CA LEU A 37 3.55 -5.82 7.17
C LEU A 37 2.59 -6.38 8.23
N ASP A 38 2.78 -6.09 9.51
CA ASP A 38 1.86 -6.60 10.55
C ASP A 38 0.46 -5.98 10.42
N LEU A 39 0.40 -4.65 10.30
CA LEU A 39 -0.84 -3.90 10.23
C LEU A 39 -0.68 -2.68 9.34
N PRO A 40 -0.78 -2.85 8.00
CA PRO A 40 -0.73 -1.70 7.10
C PRO A 40 -1.93 -0.77 7.36
N GLY A 41 -1.63 0.49 7.54
CA GLY A 41 -2.54 1.56 7.92
C GLY A 41 -3.00 2.42 6.74
N PRO A 42 -3.52 3.62 7.05
CA PRO A 42 -3.78 4.64 6.04
C PRO A 42 -2.53 4.92 5.19
N LEU A 43 -2.76 5.29 3.94
CA LEU A 43 -1.73 5.58 2.95
C LEU A 43 -2.10 6.83 2.15
N VAL A 44 -1.09 7.57 1.72
CA VAL A 44 -1.18 8.78 0.89
C VAL A 44 -0.16 8.72 -0.23
N PHE A 45 -0.53 9.25 -1.40
CA PHE A 45 0.35 9.35 -2.57
C PHE A 45 0.72 10.81 -2.78
N ASP A 46 2.01 11.09 -2.92
CA ASP A 46 2.57 12.39 -3.30
C ASP A 46 2.85 12.38 -4.82
N PRO A 47 2.05 13.08 -5.63
CA PRO A 47 2.22 13.11 -7.08
C PRO A 47 3.41 13.95 -7.53
N VAL A 48 3.92 14.87 -6.70
CA VAL A 48 5.08 15.71 -7.08
C VAL A 48 6.37 14.95 -6.88
N GLY A 49 6.47 14.21 -5.76
CA GLY A 49 7.64 13.40 -5.42
C GLY A 49 7.62 11.97 -5.98
N ASP A 50 6.50 11.54 -6.58
CA ASP A 50 6.22 10.15 -6.98
C ASP A 50 6.47 9.15 -5.84
N ARG A 51 5.88 9.43 -4.67
CA ARG A 51 6.10 8.67 -3.44
C ARG A 51 4.79 8.23 -2.81
N LEU A 52 4.76 6.96 -2.40
CA LEU A 52 3.69 6.40 -1.58
C LEU A 52 4.16 6.35 -0.13
N PHE A 53 3.38 6.94 0.78
CA PHE A 53 3.62 6.86 2.22
C PHE A 53 2.49 6.08 2.88
N TRP A 54 2.83 5.24 3.84
CA TRP A 54 1.85 4.48 4.62
C TRP A 54 2.27 4.39 6.08
N LEU A 55 1.28 4.33 6.96
CA LEU A 55 1.51 3.94 8.34
C LEU A 55 1.62 2.42 8.41
N ALA A 56 2.58 1.90 9.15
CA ALA A 56 2.65 0.49 9.50
C ALA A 56 3.06 0.37 10.96
N SER A 57 2.43 -0.55 11.69
CA SER A 57 2.98 -1.00 12.96
C SER A 57 4.32 -1.71 12.68
N PRO A 58 5.38 -1.44 13.46
CA PRO A 58 6.60 -2.23 13.37
C PRO A 58 6.25 -3.68 13.65
N THR A 59 6.88 -4.61 12.92
CA THR A 59 6.72 -6.04 13.18
C THR A 59 6.99 -6.28 14.66
N SER A 60 6.02 -6.81 15.41
CA SER A 60 6.29 -7.28 16.77
C SER A 60 7.48 -8.24 16.67
N SER A 61 8.58 -7.90 17.36
CA SER A 61 9.78 -8.73 17.34
C SER A 61 9.38 -10.17 17.67
N PRO A 62 9.94 -11.19 16.99
CA PRO A 62 9.68 -12.57 17.38
C PRO A 62 10.08 -12.71 18.84
N THR A 63 9.12 -13.04 19.69
CA THR A 63 9.36 -13.30 21.11
C THR A 63 10.35 -14.46 21.21
N THR A 64 11.61 -14.16 21.55
CA THR A 64 12.61 -15.15 21.98
C THR A 64 12.30 -15.67 23.35
#